data_AF-A0A290MG25-F1
#
_entry.id   AF-A0A290MG25-F1
#
_cell.length_a   1.000
_cell.length_b   1.000
_cell.length_c   1.000
_cell.angle_alpha   90.00
_cell.angle_beta   90.00
_cell.angle_gamma   90.00
#
_symmetry.space_group_name_H-M   'P 1'
#
loop_
_entity.id
_entity.type
_entity.pdbx_description
1 polymer ?
#
loop_
_entity_poly.entity_id
_entity_poly.type
_entity_poly.pdbx_seq_one_letter_code
_entity_poly.pdbx_strand_id
1 'polypeptide(L)'
;MILAILQARMSSTRLPGKVLMPLQRQPMIVRQIERVARSKRIDKLVVATSDRPEDDAIEAAVRREGIAVFRGSLDNVQQRFIGALDAHPADHVVRLTADCPLADPGLIDATIDLCLSKGADYVSNTPEGHAHPKGTDVEVMTAAALRRAAAEATTKEAFEHVTWDLWNQPQRWTCAWLPCFPDQGAVRWTVDRPDDYAFVAAVYDALYPTNRAFTSDDIRAFVAGRPDLQDYGGDRRA
;
A
#
# COMPACT_ATOMS: atom_id res chain seq x y z
N MET A 1 -6.71 -15.62 10.29
CA MET A 1 -6.45 -15.32 8.87
C MET A 1 -6.16 -13.84 8.69
N ILE A 2 -5.18 -13.50 7.87
CA ILE A 2 -4.73 -12.15 7.53
C ILE A 2 -4.95 -11.91 6.04
N LEU A 3 -5.86 -10.99 5.72
CA LEU A 3 -6.19 -10.60 4.35
C LEU A 3 -5.48 -9.30 3.98
N ALA A 4 -4.64 -9.31 2.94
CA ALA A 4 -4.17 -8.09 2.32
C ALA A 4 -5.14 -7.60 1.26
N ILE A 5 -5.51 -6.33 1.34
CA ILE A 5 -6.34 -5.64 0.36
C ILE A 5 -5.50 -4.53 -0.28
N LEU A 6 -5.17 -4.73 -1.55
CA LEU A 6 -4.46 -3.76 -2.37
C LEU A 6 -5.47 -2.88 -3.13
N GLN A 7 -5.65 -1.64 -2.71
CA GLN A 7 -6.58 -0.73 -3.38
C GLN A 7 -5.97 -0.12 -4.65
N ALA A 8 -6.72 -0.16 -5.76
CA ALA A 8 -6.28 0.36 -7.06
C ALA A 8 -7.40 1.08 -7.80
N ARG A 9 -7.07 2.15 -8.54
CA ARG A 9 -7.98 2.82 -9.48
C ARG A 9 -7.19 3.47 -10.62
N MET A 10 -7.82 3.61 -11.78
CA MET A 10 -7.26 4.29 -12.96
C MET A 10 -7.33 5.81 -12.82
N SER A 11 -8.37 6.35 -12.17
CA SER A 11 -8.68 7.78 -12.00
C SER A 11 -7.78 8.54 -11.01
N SER A 12 -6.48 8.28 -11.03
CA SER A 12 -5.52 9.09 -10.26
C SER A 12 -5.40 10.50 -10.85
N THR A 13 -5.60 11.55 -10.04
CA THR A 13 -5.65 12.95 -10.54
C THR A 13 -4.33 13.45 -11.11
N ARG A 14 -3.20 13.14 -10.45
CA ARG A 14 -1.87 13.67 -10.79
C ARG A 14 -1.16 12.87 -11.89
N LEU A 15 -1.42 11.56 -11.94
CA LEU A 15 -0.88 10.66 -12.95
C LEU A 15 -1.91 9.56 -13.26
N PRO A 16 -2.89 9.86 -14.15
CA PRO A 16 -3.93 8.89 -14.52
C PRO A 16 -3.34 7.61 -15.10
N GLY A 17 -3.90 6.46 -14.74
CA GLY A 17 -3.45 5.15 -15.23
C GLY A 17 -2.10 4.68 -14.67
N LYS A 18 -1.52 5.36 -13.66
CA LYS A 18 -0.22 5.03 -13.07
C LYS A 18 -0.07 3.55 -12.69
N VAL A 19 -1.12 2.95 -12.14
CA VAL A 19 -1.15 1.54 -11.71
C VAL A 19 -0.86 0.54 -12.83
N LEU A 20 -1.08 0.92 -14.10
CA LEU A 20 -0.81 0.09 -15.28
C LEU A 20 0.43 0.53 -16.07
N MET A 21 1.14 1.58 -15.66
CA MET A 21 2.38 1.98 -16.31
C MET A 21 3.43 0.86 -16.22
N PRO A 22 4.26 0.66 -17.25
CA PRO A 22 5.11 -0.52 -17.36
C PRO A 22 6.40 -0.41 -16.54
N LEU A 23 6.59 -1.28 -15.54
CA LEU A 23 7.86 -1.49 -14.86
C LEU A 23 8.46 -2.84 -15.28
N GLN A 24 9.63 -2.82 -15.90
CA GLN A 24 10.29 -4.03 -16.40
C GLN A 24 9.35 -4.88 -17.26
N ARG A 25 8.66 -4.25 -18.22
CA ARG A 25 7.69 -4.87 -19.17
C ARG A 25 6.41 -5.43 -18.55
N GLN A 26 6.12 -5.18 -17.28
CA GLN A 26 4.86 -5.56 -16.64
C GLN A 26 4.15 -4.35 -16.03
N PRO A 27 2.82 -4.37 -15.88
CA PRO A 27 2.10 -3.32 -15.17
C PRO A 27 2.66 -3.11 -13.76
N MET A 28 2.73 -1.85 -13.32
CA MET A 28 3.24 -1.47 -12.00
C MET A 28 2.56 -2.24 -10.86
N ILE A 29 1.24 -2.41 -10.92
CA ILE A 29 0.48 -3.19 -9.94
C ILE A 29 0.90 -4.66 -9.90
N VAL A 30 1.28 -5.26 -11.03
CA VAL A 30 1.76 -6.65 -11.09
C VAL A 30 3.12 -6.77 -10.39
N ARG A 31 4.01 -5.79 -10.60
CA ARG A 31 5.29 -5.73 -9.86
C ARG A 31 5.07 -5.56 -8.36
N GLN A 32 4.10 -4.73 -7.97
CA GLN A 32 3.76 -4.59 -6.56
C GLN A 32 3.22 -5.90 -5.96
N ILE A 33 2.32 -6.60 -6.68
CA ILE A 33 1.80 -7.91 -6.28
C ILE A 33 2.94 -8.92 -6.07
N GLU A 34 3.91 -9.00 -7.00
CA GLU A 34 5.10 -9.87 -6.86
C GLU A 34 5.87 -9.56 -5.56
N ARG A 35 5.98 -8.28 -5.18
CA ARG A 35 6.66 -7.89 -3.94
C ARG A 35 5.86 -8.27 -2.70
N VAL A 36 4.56 -7.96 -2.69
CA VAL A 36 3.64 -8.26 -1.58
C VAL A 36 3.53 -9.76 -1.34
N ALA A 37 3.52 -10.58 -2.40
CA ALA A 37 3.45 -12.04 -2.31
C ALA A 37 4.66 -12.69 -1.61
N ARG A 38 5.73 -11.94 -1.33
CA ARG A 38 6.89 -12.41 -0.55
C ARG A 38 6.73 -12.22 0.96
N SER A 39 5.68 -11.52 1.39
CA SER A 39 5.29 -11.48 2.81
C SER A 39 5.03 -12.90 3.31
N LYS A 40 5.51 -13.22 4.51
CA LYS A 40 5.32 -14.52 5.15
C LYS A 40 4.06 -14.57 6.01
N ARG A 41 3.45 -13.42 6.27
CA ARG A 41 2.27 -13.29 7.16
C ARG A 41 0.95 -13.13 6.43
N ILE A 42 0.96 -12.68 5.18
CA ILE A 42 -0.26 -12.56 4.38
C ILE A 42 -0.75 -13.95 3.96
N ASP A 43 -1.95 -14.32 4.39
CA ASP A 43 -2.58 -15.59 3.97
C ASP A 43 -3.21 -15.47 2.58
N LYS A 44 -3.77 -14.29 2.27
CA LYS A 44 -4.46 -14.02 1.00
C LYS A 44 -4.30 -12.57 0.59
N LEU A 45 -4.12 -12.35 -0.71
CA LEU A 45 -4.12 -11.03 -1.33
C LEU A 45 -5.34 -10.87 -2.25
N VAL A 46 -6.01 -9.73 -2.13
CA VAL A 46 -7.12 -9.31 -2.99
C VAL A 46 -6.84 -7.90 -3.49
N VAL A 47 -7.11 -7.64 -4.77
CA VAL A 47 -7.13 -6.27 -5.28
C VAL A 47 -8.54 -5.72 -5.20
N ALA A 48 -8.70 -4.56 -4.59
CA ALA A 48 -9.97 -3.84 -4.52
C ALA A 48 -9.95 -2.65 -5.48
N THR A 49 -10.79 -2.67 -6.52
CA THR A 49 -10.86 -1.61 -7.54
C THR A 49 -12.30 -1.13 -7.78
N SER A 50 -12.51 -0.04 -8.52
CA SER A 50 -13.87 0.47 -8.69
C SER A 50 -14.68 -0.36 -9.69
N ASP A 51 -16.00 -0.23 -9.64
CA ASP A 51 -16.95 -0.76 -10.62
C ASP A 51 -17.05 0.09 -11.89
N ARG A 52 -16.23 1.14 -12.03
CA ARG A 52 -16.21 1.96 -13.24
C ARG A 52 -15.53 1.20 -14.39
N PRO A 53 -16.01 1.36 -15.65
CA PRO A 53 -15.44 0.66 -16.80
C PRO A 53 -13.94 0.92 -17.04
N GLU A 54 -13.43 2.09 -16.65
CA GLU A 54 -11.99 2.39 -16.72
C GLU A 54 -11.13 1.39 -15.93
N ASP A 55 -11.64 0.86 -14.81
CA ASP A 55 -10.93 -0.08 -13.96
C ASP A 55 -11.00 -1.54 -14.46
N ASP A 56 -11.70 -1.82 -15.57
CA ASP A 56 -11.73 -3.15 -16.21
C ASP A 56 -10.33 -3.62 -16.60
N ALA A 57 -9.47 -2.68 -17.01
CA ALA A 57 -8.08 -2.98 -17.35
C ALA A 57 -7.26 -3.43 -16.13
N ILE A 58 -7.56 -2.91 -14.94
CA ILE A 58 -6.93 -3.35 -13.68
C ILE A 58 -7.37 -4.77 -13.38
N GLU A 59 -8.68 -5.05 -13.39
CA GLU A 59 -9.19 -6.40 -13.16
C GLU A 59 -8.59 -7.41 -14.14
N ALA A 60 -8.55 -7.08 -15.43
CA ALA A 60 -7.98 -7.94 -16.46
C ALA A 60 -6.48 -8.19 -16.25
N ALA A 61 -5.71 -7.19 -15.81
CA ALA A 61 -4.29 -7.35 -15.49
C ALA A 61 -4.06 -8.23 -14.27
N VAL A 62 -4.83 -8.01 -13.20
CA VAL A 62 -4.67 -8.71 -11.92
C VAL A 62 -5.15 -10.15 -11.99
N ARG A 63 -6.28 -10.42 -12.66
CA ARG A 63 -6.80 -11.79 -12.81
C ARG A 63 -5.88 -12.69 -13.63
N ARG A 64 -5.11 -12.13 -14.57
CA ARG A 64 -4.09 -12.88 -15.32
C ARG A 64 -2.98 -13.43 -14.41
N GLU A 65 -2.72 -12.78 -13.29
CA GLU A 65 -1.77 -13.23 -12.26
C GLU A 65 -2.43 -14.19 -11.24
N GLY A 66 -3.68 -14.59 -11.44
CA GLY A 66 -4.42 -15.48 -10.53
C GLY A 66 -4.84 -14.82 -9.21
N ILE A 67 -4.75 -13.50 -9.10
CA ILE A 67 -5.13 -12.77 -7.89
C ILE A 67 -6.62 -12.43 -7.91
N ALA A 68 -7.27 -12.58 -6.76
CA ALA A 68 -8.68 -12.25 -6.58
C ALA A 68 -8.91 -10.73 -6.70
N VAL A 69 -10.02 -10.35 -7.33
CA VAL A 69 -10.42 -8.96 -7.51
C VAL A 69 -11.81 -8.75 -6.93
N PHE A 70 -11.95 -7.73 -6.10
CA PHE A 70 -13.24 -7.23 -5.62
C PHE A 70 -13.51 -5.85 -6.25
N ARG A 71 -14.75 -5.63 -6.71
CA ARG A 71 -15.18 -4.37 -7.34
C ARG A 71 -16.32 -3.75 -6.56
N GLY A 72 -16.30 -2.42 -6.41
CA GLY A 72 -17.34 -1.67 -5.73
C GLY A 72 -17.23 -0.17 -5.99
N SER A 73 -18.02 0.62 -5.27
CA SER A 73 -18.10 2.07 -5.48
C SER A 73 -16.73 2.75 -5.53
N LEU A 74 -16.49 3.59 -6.53
CA LEU A 74 -15.29 4.44 -6.63
C LEU A 74 -15.14 5.37 -5.43
N ASP A 75 -16.27 5.96 -5.00
CA ASP A 75 -16.33 7.06 -4.03
C ASP A 75 -16.45 6.58 -2.58
N ASN A 76 -16.77 5.30 -2.37
CA ASN A 76 -16.82 4.69 -1.04
C ASN A 76 -15.82 3.54 -0.95
N VAL A 77 -14.55 3.90 -0.80
CA VAL A 77 -13.42 2.98 -0.66
C VAL A 77 -13.59 2.13 0.59
N GLN A 78 -14.07 2.70 1.69
CA GLN A 78 -14.29 1.98 2.94
C GLN A 78 -15.28 0.82 2.78
N GLN A 79 -16.44 1.04 2.16
CA GLN A 79 -17.39 -0.03 1.87
C GLN A 79 -16.84 -1.05 0.87
N ARG A 80 -15.99 -0.62 -0.07
CA ARG A 80 -15.28 -1.55 -0.95
C ARG A 80 -14.33 -2.48 -0.19
N PHE A 81 -13.69 -2.00 0.87
CA PHE A 81 -12.89 -2.84 1.77
C PHE A 81 -13.77 -3.82 2.57
N ILE A 82 -14.94 -3.37 3.06
CA ILE A 82 -15.91 -4.26 3.73
C ILE A 82 -16.37 -5.37 2.79
N GLY A 83 -16.75 -5.04 1.56
CA GLY A 83 -17.18 -6.05 0.58
C GLY A 83 -16.08 -7.05 0.21
N ALA A 84 -14.83 -6.59 0.10
CA ALA A 84 -13.69 -7.49 -0.11
C ALA A 84 -13.47 -8.42 1.10
N LEU A 85 -13.62 -7.90 2.32
CA LEU A 85 -13.55 -8.68 3.56
C LEU A 85 -14.73 -9.65 3.72
N ASP A 86 -15.93 -9.30 3.25
CA ASP A 86 -17.10 -10.19 3.25
C ASP A 86 -16.92 -11.35 2.27
N ALA A 87 -16.39 -11.06 1.08
CA ALA A 87 -16.07 -12.08 0.07
C ALA A 87 -14.92 -13.00 0.52
N HIS A 88 -14.03 -12.50 1.38
CA HIS A 88 -12.87 -13.22 1.90
C HIS A 88 -12.72 -13.00 3.41
N PRO A 89 -13.54 -13.68 4.23
CA PRO A 89 -13.55 -13.49 5.68
C PRO A 89 -12.18 -13.71 6.31
N ALA A 90 -11.73 -12.74 7.10
CA ALA A 90 -10.46 -12.76 7.82
C ALA A 90 -10.60 -12.05 9.17
N ASP A 91 -9.62 -12.28 10.05
CA ASP A 91 -9.59 -11.68 11.39
C ASP A 91 -8.87 -10.32 11.36
N HIS A 92 -7.92 -10.16 10.43
CA HIS A 92 -7.11 -8.96 10.25
C HIS A 92 -7.08 -8.58 8.77
N VAL A 93 -7.03 -7.27 8.52
CA VAL A 93 -6.91 -6.66 7.20
C VAL A 93 -5.62 -5.86 7.14
N VAL A 94 -4.84 -6.07 6.09
CA VAL A 94 -3.67 -5.27 5.73
C VAL A 94 -4.07 -4.39 4.56
N ARG A 95 -4.16 -3.08 4.78
CA ARG A 95 -4.42 -2.09 3.74
C ARG A 95 -3.11 -1.70 3.06
N LEU A 96 -3.11 -1.81 1.74
CA LEU A 96 -2.02 -1.38 0.85
C LEU A 96 -2.59 -0.56 -0.32
N THR A 97 -1.83 0.38 -0.86
CA THR A 97 -2.22 1.20 -2.02
C THR A 97 -1.40 0.84 -3.27
N ALA A 98 -2.04 0.78 -4.44
CA ALA A 98 -1.43 0.29 -5.69
C ALA A 98 -0.46 1.27 -6.38
N ASP A 99 -0.13 2.37 -5.70
CA ASP A 99 0.88 3.35 -6.11
C ASP A 99 2.21 3.19 -5.37
N CYS A 100 2.38 2.07 -4.67
CA CYS A 100 3.55 1.76 -3.86
C CYS A 100 4.31 0.55 -4.45
N PRO A 101 4.83 0.62 -5.68
CA PRO A 101 5.46 -0.52 -6.35
C PRO A 101 6.78 -0.96 -5.72
N LEU A 102 7.30 -0.20 -4.75
CA LEU A 102 8.49 -0.56 -3.96
C LEU A 102 8.14 -1.13 -2.58
N ALA A 103 6.87 -1.50 -2.33
CA ALA A 103 6.39 -2.10 -1.09
C ALA A 103 7.36 -3.16 -0.53
N ASP A 104 7.60 -3.10 0.77
CA ASP A 104 8.58 -3.94 1.45
C ASP A 104 7.89 -5.11 2.19
N PRO A 105 8.09 -6.37 1.77
CA PRO A 105 7.48 -7.52 2.43
C PRO A 105 7.93 -7.68 3.90
N GLY A 106 9.15 -7.26 4.25
CA GLY A 106 9.64 -7.29 5.62
C GLY A 106 8.94 -6.26 6.52
N LEU A 107 8.65 -5.06 6.00
CA LEU A 107 7.87 -4.06 6.74
C LEU A 107 6.40 -4.47 6.88
N ILE A 108 5.83 -5.09 5.85
CA ILE A 108 4.50 -5.70 5.92
C ILE A 108 4.45 -6.72 7.06
N ASP A 109 5.37 -7.68 7.07
CA ASP A 109 5.44 -8.72 8.11
C ASP A 109 5.65 -8.13 9.51
N ALA A 110 6.55 -7.15 9.65
CA ALA A 110 6.83 -6.49 10.93
C ALA A 110 5.61 -5.72 11.48
N THR A 111 4.85 -5.05 10.60
CA THR A 111 3.65 -4.29 11.00
C THR A 111 2.54 -5.24 11.46
N ILE A 112 2.38 -6.37 10.76
CA ILE A 112 1.45 -7.43 11.15
C ILE A 112 1.84 -8.03 12.50
N ASP A 113 3.12 -8.36 12.69
CA ASP A 113 3.63 -8.95 13.93
C ASP A 113 3.44 -8.01 15.12
N LEU A 114 3.61 -6.70 14.92
CA LEU A 114 3.32 -5.70 15.94
C LEU A 114 1.83 -5.67 16.31
N CYS A 115 0.94 -5.70 15.32
CA CYS A 115 -0.51 -5.77 15.55
C CYS A 115 -0.89 -6.99 16.38
N LEU A 116 -0.40 -8.17 16.00
CA LEU A 116 -0.68 -9.43 16.69
C LEU A 116 -0.12 -9.44 18.12
N SER A 117 1.13 -9.02 18.30
CA SER A 117 1.79 -9.04 19.63
C SER A 117 1.17 -8.06 20.62
N LYS A 118 0.62 -6.93 20.14
CA LYS A 118 -0.05 -5.93 20.98
C LYS A 118 -1.53 -6.19 21.16
N GLY A 119 -2.14 -7.05 20.34
CA GLY A 119 -3.59 -7.17 20.27
C GLY A 119 -4.25 -5.84 19.89
N ALA A 120 -3.58 -5.06 19.03
CA ALA A 120 -4.01 -3.72 18.67
C ALA A 120 -5.11 -3.76 17.60
N ASP A 121 -6.10 -2.87 17.71
CA ASP A 121 -7.15 -2.66 16.71
C ASP A 121 -6.59 -2.10 15.40
N TYR A 122 -5.53 -1.31 15.50
CA TYR A 122 -4.90 -0.61 14.38
C TYR A 122 -3.41 -0.41 14.59
N VAL A 123 -2.62 -0.68 13.56
CA VAL A 123 -1.18 -0.43 13.52
C VAL A 123 -0.79 0.18 12.19
N SER A 124 0.09 1.19 12.24
CA SER A 124 0.70 1.79 11.04
C SER A 124 2.20 1.97 11.20
N ASN A 125 2.93 1.93 10.08
CA ASN A 125 4.36 2.21 10.01
C ASN A 125 4.68 3.67 9.57
N THR A 126 3.69 4.56 9.59
CA THR A 126 3.86 5.98 9.27
C THR A 126 3.63 6.93 10.46
N PRO A 127 4.10 6.64 11.69
CA PRO A 127 3.92 7.59 12.79
C PRO A 127 4.64 8.91 12.53
N GLU A 128 4.03 10.01 12.97
CA GLU A 128 4.62 11.34 12.82
C GLU A 128 6.00 11.43 13.50
N GLY A 129 6.99 11.94 12.75
CA GLY A 129 8.38 12.10 13.22
C GLY A 129 9.20 10.81 13.33
N HIS A 130 8.64 9.64 13.01
CA HIS A 130 9.31 8.34 13.04
C HIS A 130 8.82 7.42 11.92
N ALA A 131 8.48 7.98 10.76
CA ALA A 131 7.84 7.22 9.68
C ALA A 131 8.87 6.49 8.82
N HIS A 132 8.46 5.35 8.28
CA HIS A 132 9.14 4.70 7.16
C HIS A 132 8.96 5.52 5.85
N PRO A 133 9.75 5.25 4.80
CA PRO A 133 9.59 5.91 3.50
C PRO A 133 8.15 5.82 2.98
N LYS A 134 7.59 6.94 2.50
CA LYS A 134 6.31 6.94 1.78
C LYS A 134 6.42 6.03 0.58
N GLY A 135 5.41 5.21 0.28
CA GLY A 135 5.55 4.14 -0.71
C GLY A 135 5.93 2.78 -0.12
N THR A 136 6.20 2.72 1.18
CA THR A 136 6.29 1.49 1.96
C THR A 136 5.22 1.43 3.05
N ASP A 137 4.15 2.23 2.88
CA ASP A 137 3.09 2.43 3.87
C ASP A 137 2.30 1.13 4.06
N VAL A 138 2.14 0.72 5.32
CA VAL A 138 1.39 -0.47 5.72
C VAL A 138 0.49 -0.08 6.88
N GLU A 139 -0.78 -0.41 6.74
CA GLU A 139 -1.75 -0.30 7.82
C GLU A 139 -2.40 -1.65 8.07
N VAL A 140 -2.40 -2.09 9.32
CA VAL A 140 -2.99 -3.35 9.76
C VAL A 140 -4.11 -3.04 10.74
N MET A 141 -5.26 -3.67 10.58
CA MET A 141 -6.40 -3.49 11.47
C MET A 141 -7.13 -4.79 11.70
N THR A 142 -7.83 -4.89 12.82
CA THR A 142 -8.75 -6.01 13.04
C THR A 142 -9.97 -5.85 12.14
N ALA A 143 -10.53 -6.98 11.68
CA ALA A 143 -11.78 -7.00 10.93
C ALA A 143 -12.93 -6.36 11.73
N ALA A 144 -12.93 -6.56 13.06
CA ALA A 144 -13.90 -5.96 13.96
C ALA A 144 -13.80 -4.43 13.99
N ALA A 145 -12.58 -3.88 14.12
CA ALA A 145 -12.37 -2.43 14.11
C ALA A 145 -12.76 -1.81 12.77
N LEU A 146 -12.37 -2.43 11.65
CA LEU A 146 -12.75 -1.96 10.31
C LEU A 146 -14.27 -1.95 10.11
N ARG A 147 -14.97 -3.02 10.48
CA ARG A 147 -16.43 -3.10 10.38
C ARG A 147 -17.12 -2.06 11.25
N ARG A 148 -16.64 -1.88 12.49
CA ARG A 148 -17.19 -0.88 13.40
C ARG A 148 -17.00 0.54 12.85
N ALA A 149 -15.78 0.88 12.41
CA ALA A 149 -15.51 2.17 11.79
C ALA A 149 -16.41 2.41 10.57
N ALA A 150 -16.57 1.40 9.70
CA ALA A 150 -17.43 1.51 8.52
C ALA A 150 -18.93 1.66 8.82
N ALA A 151 -19.41 1.06 9.91
CA ALA A 151 -20.81 1.19 10.33
C ALA A 151 -21.11 2.56 10.96
N GLU A 152 -20.11 3.20 11.54
CA GLU A 152 -20.22 4.49 12.23
C GLU A 152 -19.83 5.69 11.34
N ALA A 153 -19.19 5.43 10.20
CA ALA A 153 -18.70 6.45 9.28
C ALA A 153 -19.84 7.29 8.68
N THR A 154 -19.70 8.61 8.76
CA THR A 154 -20.68 9.58 8.23
C THR A 154 -20.04 10.68 7.36
N THR A 155 -18.71 10.74 7.30
CA THR A 155 -17.97 11.78 6.59
C THR A 155 -17.41 11.27 5.26
N LYS A 156 -17.18 12.20 4.33
CA LYS A 156 -16.56 11.89 3.04
C LYS A 156 -15.14 11.35 3.23
N GLU A 157 -14.40 11.93 4.18
CA GLU A 157 -13.04 11.52 4.52
C GLU A 157 -13.00 10.06 5.00
N ALA A 158 -13.97 9.62 5.80
CA ALA A 158 -14.06 8.23 6.25
C ALA A 158 -14.39 7.27 5.10
N PHE A 159 -15.22 7.69 4.14
CA PHE A 159 -15.53 6.88 2.96
C PHE A 159 -14.34 6.76 2.00
N GLU A 160 -13.52 7.80 1.86
CA GLU A 160 -12.36 7.84 0.96
C GLU A 160 -11.09 7.23 1.60
N HIS A 161 -10.81 7.59 2.85
CA HIS A 161 -9.67 7.13 3.62
C HIS A 161 -10.14 6.07 4.61
N VAL A 162 -10.08 4.81 4.19
CA VAL A 162 -10.56 3.61 4.91
C VAL A 162 -10.30 3.62 6.41
N THR A 163 -9.12 4.10 6.82
CA THR A 163 -8.60 4.09 8.19
C THR A 163 -8.75 5.44 8.92
N TRP A 164 -9.48 6.40 8.34
CA TRP A 164 -9.61 7.77 8.84
C TRP A 164 -10.00 7.84 10.32
N ASP A 165 -11.04 7.08 10.71
CA ASP A 165 -11.54 7.09 12.09
C ASP A 165 -10.59 6.41 13.07
N LEU A 166 -9.82 5.40 12.61
CA LEU A 166 -8.82 4.71 13.43
C LEU A 166 -7.64 5.64 13.74
N TRP A 167 -7.23 6.43 12.75
CA TRP A 167 -6.15 7.40 12.88
C TRP A 167 -6.55 8.65 13.66
N ASN A 168 -7.69 9.26 13.34
CA ASN A 168 -8.08 10.58 13.87
C ASN A 168 -8.82 10.51 15.21
N GLN A 169 -9.20 9.31 15.66
CA GLN A 169 -9.85 9.10 16.95
C GLN A 169 -9.14 8.01 17.77
N PRO A 170 -7.81 8.10 17.97
CA PRO A 170 -7.01 7.01 18.54
C PRO A 170 -7.44 6.66 19.98
N GLN A 171 -8.11 7.56 20.69
CA GLN A 171 -8.71 7.31 22.00
C GLN A 171 -9.82 6.25 22.00
N ARG A 172 -10.37 5.89 20.83
CA ARG A 172 -11.45 4.90 20.67
C ARG A 172 -10.96 3.50 20.34
N TRP A 173 -9.66 3.35 20.08
CA TRP A 173 -9.05 2.17 19.49
C TRP A 173 -7.75 1.84 20.22
N THR A 174 -7.39 0.56 20.28
CA THR A 174 -6.04 0.20 20.71
C THR A 174 -5.09 0.38 19.52
N CYS A 175 -4.36 1.50 19.47
CA CYS A 175 -3.42 1.79 18.39
C CYS A 175 -1.96 1.47 18.79
N ALA A 176 -1.17 0.99 17.83
CA ALA A 176 0.28 0.91 17.95
C ALA A 176 0.96 1.44 16.68
N TRP A 177 2.24 1.76 16.78
CA TRP A 177 3.01 2.33 15.67
C TRP A 177 4.30 1.55 15.50
N LEU A 178 4.67 1.24 14.26
CA LEU A 178 5.99 0.70 13.92
C LEU A 178 6.91 1.86 13.54
N PRO A 179 7.78 2.33 14.44
CA PRO A 179 8.62 3.49 14.18
C PRO A 179 9.89 3.13 13.40
N CYS A 180 10.38 4.10 12.64
CA CYS A 180 11.67 4.09 11.97
C CYS A 180 12.63 5.08 12.65
N PHE A 181 13.88 4.66 12.86
CA PHE A 181 14.94 5.50 13.41
C PHE A 181 16.22 5.35 12.56
N PRO A 182 16.76 6.45 11.99
CA PRO A 182 16.20 7.81 11.99
C PRO A 182 14.88 7.89 11.22
N ASP A 183 14.12 8.97 11.43
CA ASP A 183 12.90 9.25 10.66
C ASP A 183 13.19 9.28 9.15
N GLN A 184 12.34 8.60 8.39
CA GLN A 184 12.40 8.54 6.93
C GLN A 184 11.07 9.00 6.29
N GLY A 185 10.18 9.67 7.03
CA GLY A 185 8.90 10.16 6.50
C GLY A 185 9.02 11.15 5.33
N ALA A 186 10.20 11.77 5.18
CA ALA A 186 10.53 12.63 4.05
C ALA A 186 11.00 11.85 2.80
N VAL A 187 11.42 10.59 2.94
CA VAL A 187 11.79 9.72 1.82
C VAL A 187 10.52 9.29 1.08
N ARG A 188 10.55 9.34 -0.25
CA ARG A 188 9.38 9.12 -1.09
C ARG A 188 9.65 8.14 -2.22
N TRP A 189 9.00 7.00 -2.14
CA TRP A 189 9.02 5.87 -3.08
C TRP A 189 7.62 5.51 -3.61
N THR A 190 6.60 6.31 -3.28
CA THR A 190 5.27 6.24 -3.88
C THR A 190 5.27 6.91 -5.25
N VAL A 191 4.43 6.44 -6.17
CA VAL A 191 4.28 7.01 -7.51
C VAL A 191 3.03 7.86 -7.57
N ASP A 192 3.17 9.18 -7.58
CA ASP A 192 2.05 10.12 -7.76
C ASP A 192 2.21 11.02 -8.97
N ARG A 193 3.46 11.25 -9.38
CA ARG A 193 3.87 12.19 -10.42
C ARG A 193 4.84 11.51 -11.40
N PRO A 194 5.07 12.10 -12.58
CA PRO A 194 6.00 11.53 -13.57
C PRO A 194 7.44 11.34 -13.06
N ASP A 195 7.93 12.22 -12.20
CA ASP A 195 9.25 12.12 -11.55
C ASP A 195 9.31 10.98 -10.53
N ASP A 196 8.24 10.77 -9.76
CA ASP A 196 8.15 9.59 -8.89
C ASP A 196 8.21 8.29 -9.71
N TYR A 197 7.51 8.25 -10.85
CA TYR A 197 7.56 7.10 -11.75
C TYR A 197 8.96 6.88 -12.32
N ALA A 198 9.64 7.96 -12.74
CA ALA A 198 11.01 7.89 -13.25
C ALA A 198 11.99 7.35 -12.21
N PHE A 199 11.83 7.75 -10.93
CA PHE A 199 12.58 7.16 -9.82
C PHE A 199 12.41 5.65 -9.75
N VAL A 200 11.16 5.21 -9.65
CA VAL A 200 10.82 3.79 -9.49
C VAL A 200 11.29 3.00 -10.71
N ALA A 201 11.11 3.52 -11.92
CA ALA A 201 11.60 2.91 -13.15
C ALA A 201 13.12 2.72 -13.10
N ALA A 202 13.88 3.74 -12.70
CA ALA A 202 15.34 3.64 -12.55
C ALA A 202 15.76 2.58 -11.51
N VAL A 203 15.05 2.48 -10.38
CA VAL A 203 15.28 1.44 -9.36
C VAL A 203 15.01 0.05 -9.93
N TYR A 204 13.87 -0.15 -10.60
CA TYR A 204 13.54 -1.43 -11.21
C TYR A 204 14.52 -1.80 -12.33
N ASP A 205 14.91 -0.86 -13.18
CA ASP A 205 15.84 -1.09 -14.28
C ASP A 205 17.24 -1.48 -13.79
N ALA A 206 17.69 -0.91 -12.67
CA ALA A 206 18.99 -1.22 -12.09
C ALA A 206 19.00 -2.55 -11.32
N LEU A 207 17.97 -2.81 -10.50
CA LEU A 207 18.02 -3.88 -9.49
C LEU A 207 17.28 -5.15 -9.91
N TYR A 208 16.17 -5.01 -10.63
CA TYR A 208 15.29 -6.15 -10.92
C TYR A 208 15.90 -7.23 -11.86
N PRO A 209 16.69 -6.88 -12.90
CA PRO A 209 17.26 -7.89 -13.81
C PRO A 209 18.21 -8.88 -13.12
N THR A 210 18.95 -8.41 -12.11
CA THR A 210 19.93 -9.22 -11.37
C THR A 210 19.37 -9.77 -10.07
N ASN A 211 18.48 -9.03 -9.42
CA ASN A 211 17.83 -9.43 -8.19
C ASN A 211 16.33 -9.09 -8.21
N ARG A 212 15.52 -10.01 -8.72
CA ARG A 212 14.04 -9.90 -8.69
C ARG A 212 13.48 -9.71 -7.28
N ALA A 213 14.26 -10.10 -6.26
CA ALA A 213 13.89 -10.04 -4.87
C ALA A 213 14.52 -8.85 -4.10
N PHE A 214 15.01 -7.81 -4.79
CA PHE A 214 15.65 -6.67 -4.14
C PHE A 214 14.81 -6.06 -2.99
N THR A 215 15.51 -5.64 -1.96
CA THR A 215 15.01 -5.14 -0.67
C THR A 215 15.08 -3.62 -0.60
N SER A 216 14.52 -3.02 0.45
CA SER A 216 14.69 -1.59 0.70
C SER A 216 16.15 -1.19 0.95
N ASP A 217 16.99 -2.10 1.48
CA ASP A 217 18.42 -1.86 1.65
C ASP A 217 19.15 -1.81 0.31
N ASP A 218 18.77 -2.65 -0.65
CA ASP A 218 19.32 -2.60 -2.01
C ASP A 218 18.98 -1.26 -2.69
N ILE A 219 17.75 -0.76 -2.49
CA ILE A 219 17.33 0.56 -2.99
C ILE A 219 18.16 1.67 -2.33
N ARG A 220 18.33 1.64 -1.01
CA ARG A 220 19.16 2.61 -0.28
C ARG A 220 20.61 2.59 -0.77
N ALA A 221 21.19 1.41 -0.94
CA ALA A 221 22.55 1.24 -1.46
C ALA A 221 22.69 1.79 -2.89
N PHE A 222 21.69 1.55 -3.75
CA PHE A 222 21.65 2.09 -5.10
C PHE A 222 21.58 3.63 -5.12
N VAL A 223 20.75 4.23 -4.25
CA VAL A 223 20.57 5.69 -4.17
C VAL A 223 21.77 6.39 -3.52
N ALA A 224 22.46 5.76 -2.56
CA ALA A 224 23.58 6.36 -1.84
C ALA A 224 24.72 6.84 -2.78
N GLY A 225 24.96 6.13 -3.89
CA GLY A 225 25.96 6.49 -4.89
C GLY A 225 25.45 7.33 -6.06
N ARG A 226 24.18 7.77 -6.03
CA ARG A 226 23.50 8.42 -7.16
C ARG A 226 22.89 9.75 -6.74
N PRO A 227 23.67 10.84 -6.65
CA PRO A 227 23.17 12.17 -6.30
C PRO A 227 22.04 12.62 -7.21
N ASP A 228 22.08 12.25 -8.49
CA ASP A 228 21.03 12.51 -9.46
C ASP A 228 19.70 11.88 -9.06
N LEU A 229 19.70 10.74 -8.35
CA LEU A 229 18.53 10.06 -7.82
C LEU A 229 18.11 10.50 -6.41
N GLN A 230 18.94 11.28 -5.71
CA GLN A 230 18.57 11.83 -4.40
C GLN A 230 17.45 12.86 -4.49
N ASP A 231 17.26 13.46 -5.68
CA ASP A 231 16.21 14.43 -5.99
C ASP A 231 14.97 13.80 -6.64
N TYR A 232 15.02 12.52 -7.03
CA TYR A 232 13.90 11.78 -7.62
C TYR A 232 12.97 11.22 -6.53
N GLY A 233 11.65 11.44 -6.64
CA GLY A 233 10.65 11.08 -5.62
C GLY A 233 9.87 12.26 -5.01
N GLY A 234 9.99 13.48 -5.55
CA GLY A 234 9.09 14.57 -5.20
C GLY A 234 9.35 15.19 -3.82
N ASP A 235 10.43 15.98 -3.76
CA ASP A 235 10.90 16.89 -2.71
C ASP A 235 11.58 16.28 -1.47
N ARG A 236 12.89 16.55 -1.35
CA ARG A 236 13.39 17.14 -0.10
C ARG A 236 12.67 18.47 0.06
N ARG A 237 11.69 18.59 0.95
CA ARG A 237 11.31 19.92 1.45
C ARG A 237 12.21 20.18 2.65
N ALA A 238 12.92 21.29 2.57
CA ALA A 238 13.77 21.83 3.62
C ALA A 238 13.17 21.65 5.03
#